data_AF-A0A166GDY2-F1
#
_entry.id   AF-A0A166GDY2-F1
#
_cell.length_a   1.000
_cell.length_b   1.000
_cell.length_c   1.000
_cell.angle_alpha   90.00
_cell.angle_beta   90.00
_cell.angle_gamma   90.00
#
_symmetry.space_group_name_H-M   'P 1'
#
loop_
_entity.id
_entity.type
_entity.pdbx_description
1 polymer ?
#
loop_
_entity_poly.entity_id
_entity_poly.type
_entity_poly.pdbx_seq_one_letter_code
_entity_poly.pdbx_strand_id
1 'polypeptide(L)'
;MSTPSVVSDVKPKVQYRRLGKCGLRVSVPILGAMSFGDPRWASWVIEEDKALEVLKAAWDRGINTIDTANHYSNGVSEEIVGKFLRKYDIPRHKIIILTKCFFPVPDDPEMHAWEHPELQQTRDYVNQAGLSRQGIFNQVEVSLQRLGTDYIDLLQVHRYNFDTTPEETMEAFHDLIKAGKIRYIGASSM
;
A
#
# COMPACT_ATOMS: atom_id res chain seq x y z
N MET A 1 31.46 -20.04 -16.31
CA MET A 1 31.19 -20.54 -14.95
C MET A 1 31.50 -19.41 -13.98
N SER A 2 30.53 -18.99 -13.16
CA SER A 2 30.69 -18.39 -11.81
C SER A 2 29.38 -17.76 -11.35
N THR A 3 28.52 -18.55 -10.72
CA THR A 3 27.73 -18.14 -9.55
C THR A 3 27.91 -19.27 -8.53
N PRO A 4 28.02 -18.98 -7.21
CA PRO A 4 27.03 -18.14 -6.51
C PRO A 4 27.63 -17.20 -5.45
N SER A 5 27.26 -15.91 -5.47
CA SER A 5 27.56 -15.02 -4.34
C SER A 5 26.39 -14.98 -3.35
N VAL A 6 26.56 -15.77 -2.28
CA VAL A 6 26.12 -15.54 -0.90
C VAL A 6 24.60 -15.39 -0.68
N VAL A 7 23.96 -16.51 -0.34
CA VAL A 7 22.82 -16.46 0.59
C VAL A 7 23.39 -15.87 1.89
N SER A 8 22.96 -14.67 2.27
CA SER A 8 23.34 -14.10 3.55
C SER A 8 22.78 -15.01 4.65
N ASP A 9 23.65 -15.73 5.37
CA ASP A 9 23.33 -16.57 6.55
C ASP A 9 22.83 -15.75 7.76
N VAL A 10 22.42 -14.50 7.56
CA VAL A 10 21.86 -13.66 8.61
C VAL A 10 20.44 -14.14 8.87
N LYS A 11 20.29 -15.00 9.89
CA LYS A 11 18.99 -15.33 10.46
C LYS A 11 18.30 -14.02 10.85
N PRO A 12 17.16 -13.67 10.23
CA PRO A 12 16.50 -12.40 10.51
C PRO A 12 16.11 -12.33 11.98
N LYS A 13 16.20 -11.12 12.57
CA LYS A 13 15.84 -10.90 13.97
C LYS A 13 14.33 -11.02 14.20
N VAL A 14 13.55 -10.93 13.12
CA VAL A 14 12.10 -11.04 13.13
C VAL A 14 11.61 -12.46 12.86
N GLN A 15 10.37 -12.73 13.26
CA GLN A 15 9.66 -13.95 12.90
C GLN A 15 8.83 -13.71 11.64
N TYR A 16 8.61 -14.75 10.84
CA TYR A 16 7.63 -14.73 9.75
C TYR A 16 6.48 -15.67 10.05
N ARG A 17 5.24 -15.19 9.98
CA ARG A 17 4.04 -15.96 10.29
C ARG A 17 3.08 -15.95 9.10
N ARG A 18 2.26 -17.00 8.99
CA ARG A 18 1.16 -17.00 8.01
C ARG A 18 0.14 -15.92 8.39
N LEU A 19 -0.38 -15.22 7.39
CA LEU A 19 -1.47 -14.28 7.57
C LEU A 19 -2.80 -15.05 7.60
N GLY A 20 -3.29 -15.34 8.80
CA GLY A 20 -4.48 -16.19 8.97
C GLY A 20 -4.27 -17.60 8.42
N LYS A 21 -5.22 -18.09 7.61
CA LYS A 21 -5.18 -19.44 7.02
C LYS A 21 -4.54 -19.48 5.63
N CYS A 22 -4.19 -18.34 5.03
CA CYS A 22 -3.64 -18.32 3.68
C CYS A 22 -2.15 -18.70 3.65
N GLY A 23 -1.63 -18.93 2.43
CA GLY A 23 -0.22 -19.27 2.21
C GLY A 23 0.75 -18.09 2.36
N LEU A 24 0.26 -16.84 2.35
CA LEU A 24 1.09 -15.65 2.50
C LEU A 24 1.74 -15.62 3.89
N ARG A 25 3.05 -15.36 3.92
CA ARG A 25 3.79 -15.12 5.16
C ARG A 25 4.23 -13.67 5.24
N VAL A 26 4.08 -13.07 6.41
CA VAL A 26 4.44 -11.68 6.71
C VAL A 26 5.45 -11.62 7.85
N SER A 27 6.27 -10.57 7.87
CA SER A 27 7.16 -10.28 9.00
C SER A 27 6.36 -9.88 10.23
N VAL A 28 6.87 -10.22 11.41
CA VAL A 28 6.35 -9.80 12.70
C VAL A 28 7.45 -9.02 13.43
N PRO A 29 7.31 -7.69 13.58
CA PRO A 29 6.14 -6.87 13.20
C PRO A 29 6.02 -6.57 11.69
N ILE A 30 4.84 -6.09 11.30
CA ILE A 30 4.60 -5.37 10.03
C ILE A 30 4.89 -3.89 10.29
N LEU A 31 5.60 -3.22 9.38
CA LEU A 31 5.87 -1.79 9.49
C LEU A 31 4.72 -0.98 8.87
N GLY A 32 4.04 -0.16 9.69
CA GLY A 32 3.06 0.80 9.20
C GLY A 32 3.72 2.07 8.67
N ALA A 33 3.23 2.57 7.54
CA ALA A 33 3.76 3.72 6.82
C ALA A 33 2.86 4.97 6.86
N MET A 34 1.81 4.97 7.70
CA MET A 34 0.88 6.12 7.82
C MET A 34 1.59 7.41 8.23
N SER A 35 2.67 7.31 9.02
CA SER A 35 3.46 8.45 9.44
C SER A 35 4.49 8.91 8.40
N PHE A 36 4.54 8.34 7.19
CA PHE A 36 5.52 8.72 6.17
C PHE A 36 4.85 9.61 5.11
N GLY A 37 5.40 10.81 4.89
CA GLY A 37 4.87 11.74 3.90
C GLY A 37 5.19 13.20 4.18
N ASP A 38 4.23 14.06 3.89
CA ASP A 38 4.26 15.50 4.12
C ASP A 38 3.71 15.88 5.52
N PRO A 39 4.49 16.55 6.39
CA PRO A 39 4.04 17.04 7.70
C PRO A 39 2.85 18.00 7.66
N ARG A 40 2.58 18.63 6.51
CA ARG A 40 1.39 19.48 6.31
C ARG A 40 0.09 18.68 6.39
N TRP A 41 0.13 17.40 6.00
CA TRP A 41 -1.01 16.51 6.15
C TRP A 41 -1.32 16.22 7.62
N ALA A 42 -0.30 16.21 8.49
CA ALA A 42 -0.44 15.84 9.89
C ALA A 42 0.87 16.11 10.67
N SER A 43 0.78 16.71 11.85
CA SER A 43 1.96 17.11 12.64
C SER A 43 2.87 15.97 13.14
N TRP A 44 2.42 14.72 13.04
CA TRP A 44 3.15 13.50 13.42
C TRP A 44 3.71 12.75 12.22
N VAL A 45 3.48 13.24 11.00
CA VAL A 45 4.10 12.71 9.79
C VAL A 45 5.56 13.16 9.73
N ILE A 46 6.42 12.24 9.31
CA ILE A 46 7.83 12.45 9.07
C ILE A 46 8.12 12.48 7.57
N GLU A 47 9.02 13.39 7.19
CA GLU A 47 9.44 13.59 5.81
C GLU A 47 10.25 12.41 5.25
N GLU A 48 10.38 12.39 3.92
CA GLU A 48 10.97 11.31 3.15
C GLU A 48 12.33 10.83 3.70
N ASP A 49 13.27 11.74 3.98
CA ASP A 49 14.61 11.34 4.42
C ASP A 49 14.57 10.52 5.72
N LYS A 50 13.70 10.91 6.67
CA LYS A 50 13.51 10.17 7.92
C LYS A 50 12.72 8.89 7.73
N ALA A 51 11.70 8.90 6.87
CA ALA A 51 10.98 7.69 6.51
C ALA A 51 11.91 6.63 5.87
N LEU A 52 12.81 7.05 4.99
CA LEU A 52 13.80 6.17 4.34
C LEU A 52 14.82 5.59 5.34
N GLU A 53 15.27 6.36 6.32
CA GLU A 53 16.10 5.87 7.43
C GLU A 53 15.39 4.75 8.21
N VAL A 54 14.10 4.94 8.54
CA VAL A 54 13.28 3.95 9.27
C VAL A 54 13.05 2.69 8.43
N LEU A 55 12.66 2.85 7.17
CA LEU A 55 12.43 1.74 6.23
C LEU A 55 13.70 0.89 6.05
N LYS A 56 14.86 1.53 5.88
CA LYS A 56 16.14 0.83 5.77
C LYS A 56 16.50 0.09 7.06
N ALA A 57 16.32 0.75 8.21
CA ALA A 57 16.58 0.12 9.50
C ALA A 57 15.68 -1.10 9.77
N ALA A 58 14.43 -1.06 9.31
CA ALA A 58 13.48 -2.18 9.39
C ALA A 58 13.91 -3.35 8.50
N TRP A 59 14.24 -3.06 7.23
CA TRP A 59 14.74 -4.05 6.27
C TRP A 59 16.02 -4.76 6.76
N ASP A 60 16.98 -4.01 7.30
CA ASP A 60 18.23 -4.56 7.83
C ASP A 60 18.03 -5.48 9.04
N ARG A 61 16.87 -5.39 9.70
CA ARG A 61 16.47 -6.28 10.80
C ARG A 61 15.61 -7.46 10.33
N GLY A 62 15.30 -7.53 9.05
CA GLY A 62 14.50 -8.57 8.40
C GLY A 62 13.01 -8.25 8.30
N ILE A 63 12.55 -7.05 8.67
CA ILE A 63 11.16 -6.65 8.39
C ILE A 63 11.03 -6.49 6.87
N ASN A 64 10.11 -7.25 6.28
CA ASN A 64 9.88 -7.22 4.84
C ASN A 64 8.40 -7.01 4.48
N THR A 65 7.54 -6.73 5.46
CA THR A 65 6.13 -6.43 5.23
C THR A 65 5.86 -4.98 5.63
N ILE A 66 5.35 -4.19 4.67
CA ILE A 66 5.01 -2.78 4.85
C ILE A 66 3.51 -2.62 4.60
N ASP A 67 2.82 -1.96 5.53
CA ASP A 67 1.43 -1.52 5.38
C ASP A 67 1.38 -0.01 5.12
N THR A 68 0.79 0.37 4.00
CA THR A 68 0.49 1.75 3.60
C THR A 68 -0.99 1.85 3.19
N ALA A 69 -1.40 2.96 2.59
CA ALA A 69 -2.71 3.14 1.98
C ALA A 69 -2.64 4.23 0.91
N ASN A 70 -3.51 4.14 -0.09
CA ASN A 70 -3.60 5.10 -1.19
C ASN A 70 -3.70 6.57 -0.74
N HIS A 71 -4.33 6.85 0.41
CA HIS A 71 -4.56 8.20 0.90
C HIS A 71 -3.58 8.66 1.99
N TYR A 72 -2.70 7.79 2.50
CA TYR A 72 -1.78 8.19 3.58
C TYR A 72 -0.86 9.30 3.06
N SER A 73 -0.94 10.46 3.74
CA SER A 73 -0.32 11.70 3.27
C SER A 73 -0.62 11.98 1.79
N ASN A 74 -1.88 11.85 1.41
CA ASN A 74 -2.39 12.03 0.05
C ASN A 74 -1.54 11.30 -1.02
N GLY A 75 -1.09 10.08 -0.70
CA GLY A 75 -0.33 9.23 -1.62
C GLY A 75 1.18 9.26 -1.46
N VAL A 76 1.72 10.28 -0.80
CA VAL A 76 3.17 10.43 -0.62
C VAL A 76 3.75 9.23 0.13
N SER A 77 2.99 8.60 1.03
CA SER A 77 3.42 7.36 1.71
C SER A 77 3.76 6.23 0.72
N GLU A 78 2.95 6.01 -0.32
CA GLU A 78 3.21 5.01 -1.36
C GLU A 78 4.44 5.37 -2.21
N GLU A 79 4.60 6.66 -2.53
CA GLU A 79 5.77 7.15 -3.27
C GLU A 79 7.06 6.93 -2.51
N ILE A 80 7.06 7.19 -1.20
CA ILE A 80 8.21 6.94 -0.30
C ILE A 80 8.53 5.45 -0.25
N VAL A 81 7.53 4.57 -0.13
CA VAL A 81 7.74 3.11 -0.15
C VAL A 81 8.33 2.66 -1.49
N GLY A 82 7.84 3.20 -2.61
CA GLY A 82 8.42 2.91 -3.93
C GLY A 82 9.86 3.41 -4.06
N LYS A 83 10.14 4.62 -3.57
CA LYS A 83 11.49 5.21 -3.57
C LYS A 83 12.46 4.43 -2.71
N PHE A 84 12.01 3.91 -1.58
CA PHE A 84 12.78 3.03 -0.71
C PHE A 84 13.31 1.80 -1.46
N LEU A 85 12.46 1.14 -2.25
CA LEU A 85 12.90 -0.02 -3.04
C LEU A 85 13.97 0.34 -4.06
N ARG A 86 13.77 1.43 -4.80
CA ARG A 86 14.72 1.91 -5.82
C ARG A 86 16.04 2.39 -5.21
N LYS A 87 15.97 3.17 -4.13
CA LYS A 87 17.14 3.79 -3.47
C LYS A 87 18.11 2.75 -2.89
N TYR A 88 17.58 1.64 -2.37
CA TYR A 88 18.37 0.60 -1.73
C TYR A 88 18.47 -0.70 -2.55
N ASP A 89 18.09 -0.65 -3.84
CA ASP A 89 18.10 -1.79 -4.77
C ASP A 89 17.47 -3.07 -4.17
N ILE A 90 16.30 -2.90 -3.53
CA ILE A 90 15.60 -3.99 -2.88
C ILE A 90 14.81 -4.75 -3.95
N PRO A 91 15.07 -6.06 -4.16
CA PRO A 91 14.32 -6.83 -5.14
C PRO A 91 12.85 -6.88 -4.75
N ARG A 92 11.96 -6.45 -5.66
CA ARG A 92 10.51 -6.34 -5.42
C ARG A 92 9.88 -7.62 -4.85
N HIS A 93 10.34 -8.79 -5.29
CA HIS A 93 9.84 -10.09 -4.83
C HIS A 93 10.25 -10.45 -3.38
N LYS A 94 11.17 -9.71 -2.76
CA LYS A 94 11.59 -9.93 -1.36
C LYS A 94 10.77 -9.12 -0.35
N ILE A 95 9.96 -8.17 -0.81
CA ILE A 95 9.11 -7.33 0.03
C ILE A 95 7.64 -7.65 -0.21
N ILE A 96 6.84 -7.53 0.85
CA ILE A 96 5.39 -7.68 0.84
C ILE A 96 4.78 -6.29 1.09
N ILE A 97 4.03 -5.77 0.13
CA ILE A 97 3.37 -4.46 0.24
C ILE A 97 1.86 -4.66 0.40
N LEU A 98 1.38 -4.18 1.54
CA LEU A 98 -0.03 -4.03 1.85
C LEU A 98 -0.42 -2.59 1.55
N THR A 99 -1.40 -2.38 0.67
CA THR A 99 -2.03 -1.06 0.51
C THR A 99 -3.55 -1.17 0.60
N LYS A 100 -4.24 -0.05 0.54
CA LYS A 100 -5.69 0.04 0.73
C LYS A 100 -6.31 0.94 -0.34
N CYS A 101 -7.57 0.67 -0.67
CA CYS A 101 -8.40 1.54 -1.51
C CYS A 101 -9.68 1.90 -0.75
N PHE A 102 -10.10 3.17 -0.84
CA PHE A 102 -11.45 3.65 -0.50
C PHE A 102 -11.55 5.16 -0.73
N PHE A 103 -10.61 5.93 -0.17
CA PHE A 103 -10.69 7.39 -0.18
C PHE A 103 -10.13 7.95 -1.48
N PRO A 104 -10.69 9.06 -2.01
CA PRO A 104 -10.01 9.81 -3.06
C PRO A 104 -8.72 10.42 -2.50
N VAL A 105 -7.84 10.84 -3.39
CA VAL A 105 -6.53 11.43 -3.04
C VAL A 105 -6.50 12.86 -3.57
N PRO A 106 -6.72 13.87 -2.71
CA PRO A 106 -6.69 15.26 -3.11
C PRO A 106 -5.29 15.75 -3.51
N ASP A 107 -5.23 16.70 -4.44
CA ASP A 107 -3.97 17.36 -4.82
C ASP A 107 -3.40 18.26 -3.72
N ASP A 108 -4.28 18.81 -2.88
CA ASP A 108 -3.88 19.63 -1.73
C ASP A 108 -3.35 18.73 -0.60
N PRO A 109 -2.07 18.84 -0.22
CA PRO A 109 -1.47 18.00 0.82
C PRO A 109 -2.04 18.23 2.23
N GLU A 110 -2.71 19.37 2.47
CA GLU A 110 -3.35 19.68 3.76
C GLU A 110 -4.78 19.14 3.84
N MET A 111 -5.37 18.75 2.71
CA MET A 111 -6.76 18.32 2.65
C MET A 111 -6.92 16.86 3.04
N HIS A 112 -7.85 16.60 3.97
CA HIS A 112 -8.25 15.26 4.36
C HIS A 112 -9.54 14.83 3.66
N ALA A 113 -9.43 13.87 2.73
CA ALA A 113 -10.58 13.43 1.92
C ALA A 113 -11.81 12.96 2.74
N TRP A 114 -11.62 12.45 3.95
CA TRP A 114 -12.73 12.03 4.82
C TRP A 114 -13.50 13.21 5.44
N GLU A 115 -12.93 14.40 5.46
CA GLU A 115 -13.59 15.64 5.90
C GLU A 115 -14.34 16.32 4.75
N HIS A 116 -14.13 15.85 3.52
CA HIS A 116 -14.64 16.43 2.28
C HIS A 116 -15.39 15.40 1.41
N PRO A 117 -16.51 14.82 1.91
CA PRO A 117 -17.27 13.83 1.15
C PRO A 117 -17.83 14.38 -0.17
N GLU A 118 -18.03 15.69 -0.28
CA GLU A 118 -18.48 16.39 -1.47
C GLU A 118 -17.53 16.25 -2.66
N LEU A 119 -16.23 15.96 -2.43
CA LEU A 119 -15.26 15.76 -3.50
C LEU A 119 -15.75 14.71 -4.49
N GLN A 120 -16.35 13.63 -4.00
CA GLN A 120 -16.84 12.52 -4.83
C GLN A 120 -17.94 12.93 -5.82
N GLN A 121 -18.55 14.10 -5.64
CA GLN A 121 -19.57 14.69 -6.52
C GLN A 121 -18.99 15.73 -7.50
N THR A 122 -17.68 15.99 -7.45
CA THR A 122 -17.00 16.92 -8.37
C THR A 122 -16.49 16.19 -9.60
N ARG A 123 -16.26 16.94 -10.69
CA ARG A 123 -15.70 16.42 -11.94
C ARG A 123 -14.36 15.69 -11.73
N ASP A 124 -13.53 16.18 -10.81
CA ASP A 124 -12.14 15.73 -10.69
C ASP A 124 -12.01 14.46 -9.83
N TYR A 125 -12.94 14.22 -8.89
CA TYR A 125 -12.89 13.06 -7.98
C TYR A 125 -14.04 12.05 -8.15
N VAL A 126 -14.99 12.29 -9.07
CA VAL A 126 -16.00 11.29 -9.41
C VAL A 126 -15.32 10.01 -9.91
N ASN A 127 -15.73 8.85 -9.38
CA ASN A 127 -15.10 7.55 -9.63
C ASN A 127 -13.62 7.43 -9.20
N GLN A 128 -13.14 8.29 -8.29
CA GLN A 128 -11.79 8.18 -7.70
C GLN A 128 -11.80 7.60 -6.27
N ALA A 129 -12.99 7.22 -5.78
CA ALA A 129 -13.23 6.77 -4.41
C ALA A 129 -14.19 5.57 -4.38
N GLY A 130 -14.45 5.09 -3.16
CA GLY A 130 -15.37 4.00 -2.88
C GLY A 130 -14.87 2.65 -3.41
N LEU A 131 -15.83 1.73 -3.52
CA LEU A 131 -15.62 0.34 -3.93
C LEU A 131 -16.35 -0.03 -5.23
N SER A 132 -16.79 0.96 -6.03
CA SER A 132 -17.26 0.69 -7.39
C SER A 132 -16.15 0.10 -8.23
N ARG A 133 -16.49 -0.67 -9.27
CA ARG A 133 -15.49 -1.28 -10.16
C ARG A 133 -14.52 -0.23 -10.73
N GLN A 134 -15.06 0.87 -11.25
CA GLN A 134 -14.24 1.95 -11.80
C GLN A 134 -13.35 2.59 -10.73
N GLY A 135 -13.89 2.85 -9.54
CA GLY A 135 -13.15 3.43 -8.42
C GLY A 135 -12.01 2.54 -7.95
N ILE A 136 -12.25 1.23 -7.82
CA ILE A 136 -11.23 0.25 -7.44
C ILE A 136 -10.10 0.21 -8.48
N PHE A 137 -10.44 0.09 -9.77
CA PHE A 137 -9.44 0.03 -10.83
C PHE A 137 -8.58 1.31 -10.87
N ASN A 138 -9.21 2.48 -10.83
CA ASN A 138 -8.50 3.76 -10.81
C ASN A 138 -7.53 3.85 -9.63
N GLN A 139 -8.00 3.57 -8.41
CA GLN A 139 -7.16 3.62 -7.20
C GLN A 139 -5.99 2.64 -7.27
N VAL A 140 -6.21 1.42 -7.80
CA VAL A 140 -5.15 0.41 -7.95
C VAL A 140 -4.10 0.84 -8.97
N GLU A 141 -4.50 1.37 -10.13
CA GLU A 141 -3.52 1.87 -11.12
C GLU A 141 -2.66 2.98 -10.53
N VAL A 142 -3.28 3.94 -9.84
CA VAL A 142 -2.54 5.07 -9.23
C VAL A 142 -1.63 4.59 -8.10
N SER A 143 -2.08 3.64 -7.27
CA SER A 143 -1.22 3.02 -6.26
C SER A 143 -0.01 2.29 -6.87
N LEU A 144 -0.21 1.53 -7.95
CA LEU A 144 0.89 0.86 -8.67
C LEU A 144 1.90 1.86 -9.24
N GLN A 145 1.42 2.98 -9.78
CA GLN A 145 2.27 4.07 -10.28
C GLN A 145 3.11 4.69 -9.16
N ARG A 146 2.50 5.07 -8.04
CA ARG A 146 3.21 5.67 -6.88
C ARG A 146 4.23 4.72 -6.27
N LEU A 147 3.85 3.46 -6.08
CA LEU A 147 4.75 2.41 -5.61
C LEU A 147 5.86 2.08 -6.63
N GLY A 148 5.63 2.35 -7.92
CA GLY A 148 6.54 2.01 -9.00
C GLY A 148 6.73 0.49 -9.16
N THR A 149 5.63 -0.25 -9.11
CA THR A 149 5.60 -1.72 -9.26
C THR A 149 4.38 -2.14 -10.10
N ASP A 150 4.44 -3.34 -10.65
CA ASP A 150 3.38 -3.98 -11.46
C ASP A 150 2.35 -4.79 -10.64
N TYR A 151 2.61 -5.05 -9.35
CA TYR A 151 1.67 -5.76 -8.49
C TYR A 151 1.69 -5.30 -7.03
N ILE A 152 0.53 -5.46 -6.37
CA ILE A 152 0.32 -5.31 -4.93
C ILE A 152 0.20 -6.71 -4.30
N ASP A 153 0.87 -6.95 -3.17
CA ASP A 153 0.79 -8.25 -2.50
C ASP A 153 -0.56 -8.45 -1.82
N LEU A 154 -1.05 -7.44 -1.09
CA LEU A 154 -2.37 -7.48 -0.46
C LEU A 154 -3.06 -6.11 -0.62
N LEU A 155 -4.17 -6.08 -1.35
CA LEU A 155 -5.06 -4.92 -1.38
C LEU A 155 -6.13 -5.08 -0.30
N GLN A 156 -6.32 -4.05 0.51
CA GLN A 156 -7.32 -4.05 1.58
C GLN A 156 -8.44 -3.06 1.29
N VAL A 157 -9.69 -3.48 1.52
CA VAL A 157 -10.81 -2.54 1.66
C VAL A 157 -10.54 -1.65 2.86
N HIS A 158 -10.42 -0.34 2.68
CA HIS A 158 -10.12 0.56 3.80
C HIS A 158 -11.35 0.84 4.68
N ARG A 159 -12.54 0.91 4.07
CA ARG A 159 -13.82 1.13 4.73
C ARG A 159 -14.92 0.39 3.99
N TYR A 160 -15.97 0.02 4.71
CA TYR A 160 -17.19 -0.49 4.09
C TYR A 160 -17.84 0.57 3.19
N ASN A 161 -18.32 0.17 2.02
CA ASN A 161 -19.08 1.02 1.11
C ASN A 161 -20.54 0.58 1.07
N PHE A 162 -21.48 1.47 1.39
CA PHE A 162 -22.91 1.18 1.33
C PHE A 162 -23.51 1.38 -0.07
N ASP A 163 -22.82 2.11 -0.94
CA ASP A 163 -23.34 2.52 -2.26
C ASP A 163 -22.96 1.56 -3.38
N THR A 164 -22.13 0.54 -3.08
CA THR A 164 -21.73 -0.49 -4.05
C THR A 164 -22.02 -1.86 -3.48
N THR A 165 -22.57 -2.75 -4.31
CA THR A 165 -22.86 -4.12 -3.85
C THR A 165 -21.57 -4.90 -3.58
N PRO A 166 -21.58 -5.82 -2.60
CA PRO A 166 -20.46 -6.72 -2.39
C PRO A 166 -20.09 -7.52 -3.65
N GLU A 167 -21.07 -7.91 -4.46
CA GLU A 167 -20.84 -8.67 -5.69
C GLU A 167 -19.99 -7.90 -6.70
N GLU A 168 -20.32 -6.62 -6.97
CA GLU A 168 -19.53 -5.77 -7.86
C GLU A 168 -18.11 -5.57 -7.32
N THR A 169 -18.00 -5.28 -6.02
CA THR A 169 -16.71 -5.07 -5.33
C THR A 169 -15.81 -6.31 -5.46
N MET A 170 -16.37 -7.49 -5.17
CA MET A 170 -15.64 -8.75 -5.18
C MET A 170 -15.29 -9.21 -6.60
N GLU A 171 -16.14 -8.94 -7.59
CA GLU A 171 -15.84 -9.20 -9.00
C GLU A 171 -14.70 -8.30 -9.50
N ALA A 172 -14.71 -7.00 -9.14
CA ALA A 172 -13.62 -6.08 -9.47
C ALA A 172 -12.28 -6.55 -8.89
N PHE A 173 -12.25 -6.97 -7.62
CA PHE A 173 -11.05 -7.53 -7.00
C PHE A 173 -10.60 -8.83 -7.65
N HIS A 174 -11.52 -9.73 -7.97
CA HIS A 174 -11.21 -10.99 -8.64
C HIS A 174 -10.56 -10.76 -10.00
N ASP A 175 -11.06 -9.80 -10.78
CA ASP A 175 -10.49 -9.48 -12.08
C ASP A 175 -9.09 -8.86 -11.98
N LEU A 176 -8.82 -8.03 -10.96
CA LEU A 176 -7.48 -7.50 -10.70
C LEU A 176 -6.49 -8.60 -10.25
N ILE A 177 -6.97 -9.61 -9.53
CA ILE A 177 -6.18 -10.81 -9.22
C ILE A 177 -5.85 -11.58 -10.50
N LYS A 178 -6.85 -11.86 -11.36
CA LYS A 178 -6.61 -12.53 -12.66
C LYS A 178 -5.67 -11.74 -13.55
N ALA A 179 -5.76 -10.40 -13.54
CA ALA A 179 -4.88 -9.52 -14.29
C ALA A 179 -3.45 -9.46 -13.71
N GLY A 180 -3.21 -10.07 -12.54
CA GLY A 180 -1.90 -10.14 -11.90
C GLY A 180 -1.49 -8.85 -11.17
N LYS A 181 -2.38 -7.86 -11.06
CA LYS A 181 -2.13 -6.57 -10.39
C LYS A 181 -2.21 -6.66 -8.87
N ILE A 182 -2.93 -7.67 -8.35
CA ILE A 182 -3.06 -7.95 -6.92
C ILE A 182 -2.83 -9.44 -6.68
N ARG A 183 -2.23 -9.82 -5.54
CA ARG A 183 -2.06 -11.24 -5.15
C ARG A 183 -3.11 -11.73 -4.15
N TYR A 184 -3.42 -10.92 -3.14
CA TYR A 184 -4.38 -11.22 -2.08
C TYR A 184 -5.30 -10.03 -1.83
N ILE A 185 -6.47 -10.30 -1.26
CA ILE A 185 -7.37 -9.26 -0.74
C ILE A 185 -7.57 -9.40 0.76
N GLY A 186 -7.81 -8.26 1.40
CA GLY A 186 -8.16 -8.16 2.81
C GLY A 186 -9.20 -7.05 3.04
N ALA A 187 -9.58 -6.86 4.30
CA ALA A 187 -10.48 -5.78 4.69
C ALA A 187 -10.06 -5.19 6.03
N SER A 188 -10.33 -3.90 6.19
CA SER A 188 -10.06 -3.11 7.40
C SER A 188 -11.33 -2.34 7.77
N SER A 189 -11.61 -2.24 9.07
CA SER A 189 -12.76 -1.47 9.60
C SER A 189 -14.07 -1.74 8.84
N MET A 190 -14.49 -3.01 8.84
CA MET A 190 -15.75 -3.52 8.30
C MET A 190 -16.82 -3.59 9.38
#